data_AF-A0A954CIN6-F1
#
_entry.id   AF-A0A954CIN6-F1
#
_cell.length_a   1.000
_cell.length_b   1.000
_cell.length_c   1.000
_cell.angle_alpha   90.00
_cell.angle_beta   90.00
_cell.angle_gamma   90.00
#
_symmetry.space_group_name_H-M   'P 1'
#
loop_
_entity.id
_entity.type
_entity.pdbx_description
1 polymer ?
#
loop_
_entity_poly.entity_id
_entity_poly.type
_entity_poly.pdbx_seq_one_letter_code
_entity_poly.pdbx_strand_id
1 'polypeptide(L)'
;METDISLDQIVDLRLATNDKPIDDLSSIRHLIRAFAQESERRPFITWSPPDSVNDISDDEVTDALLRASRIEGHYRAIERKLSPMIEHFNKSLTGLLLWLQQNEYDNLSSLQQQKDAALLCPEYLAAREVLYSLKRVASFVEGERGRWGDIYQGISRAIEIRKAKAVPGGRDSSEPKTPGRVPRDHRGATKKPYTGRR
;
A
#
# COMPACT_ATOMS: atom_id res chain seq x y z
N MET A 1 -0.24 34.84 5.52
CA MET A 1 -1.00 33.78 6.20
C MET A 1 -1.56 32.89 5.11
N GLU A 2 -0.90 31.76 4.84
CA GLU A 2 -1.48 30.71 3.99
C GLU A 2 -2.49 29.96 4.86
N THR A 3 -3.76 30.01 4.48
CA THR A 3 -4.79 29.18 5.09
C THR A 3 -4.52 27.73 4.73
N ASP A 4 -4.16 26.91 5.73
CA ASP A 4 -4.17 25.45 5.65
C ASP A 4 -5.63 24.99 5.47
N ILE A 5 -6.10 24.98 4.21
CA ILE A 5 -7.39 24.39 3.87
C ILE A 5 -7.18 22.87 3.85
N SER A 6 -7.94 22.13 4.65
CA SER A 6 -7.78 20.69 4.72
C SER A 6 -8.19 20.05 3.38
N LEU A 7 -7.54 18.95 3.01
CA LEU A 7 -7.88 18.18 1.79
C LEU A 7 -9.36 17.85 1.70
N ASP A 8 -10.01 17.58 2.84
CA ASP A 8 -11.43 17.27 2.91
C ASP A 8 -12.31 18.49 2.59
N GLN A 9 -11.93 19.69 3.04
CA GLN A 9 -12.65 20.94 2.74
C GLN A 9 -12.64 21.28 1.25
N ILE A 10 -11.54 20.98 0.53
CA ILE A 10 -11.46 21.34 -0.89
C ILE A 10 -12.07 20.27 -1.81
N VAL A 11 -12.17 19.01 -1.37
CA VAL A 11 -12.88 17.94 -2.10
C VAL A 11 -14.40 18.20 -2.10
N ASP A 12 -14.96 18.62 -0.96
CA ASP A 12 -16.39 18.89 -0.81
C ASP A 12 -16.87 20.11 -1.62
N LEU A 13 -15.99 21.09 -1.85
CA LEU A 13 -16.30 22.32 -2.60
C LEU A 13 -16.57 22.12 -4.11
N ARG A 14 -16.38 20.91 -4.68
CA ARG A 14 -16.21 20.75 -6.14
C ARG A 14 -17.10 19.75 -6.86
N LEU A 15 -17.83 18.92 -6.14
CA LEU A 15 -18.76 17.98 -6.77
C LEU A 15 -20.12 18.64 -7.11
N ALA A 16 -20.28 19.95 -6.89
CA ALA A 16 -21.55 20.66 -6.99
C ALA A 16 -21.80 21.42 -8.31
N THR A 17 -20.84 21.51 -9.24
CA THR A 17 -21.03 22.31 -10.46
C THR A 17 -21.14 21.43 -11.70
N ASN A 18 -22.36 20.97 -12.00
CA ASN A 18 -22.67 20.19 -13.21
C ASN A 18 -22.87 21.05 -14.47
N ASP A 19 -22.99 22.38 -14.37
CA ASP A 19 -23.46 23.20 -15.50
C ASP A 19 -22.52 24.35 -15.93
N LYS A 20 -21.27 24.40 -15.43
CA LYS A 20 -20.30 25.43 -15.86
C LYS A 20 -18.90 24.87 -16.15
N PRO A 21 -18.19 25.45 -17.15
CA PRO A 21 -16.85 25.04 -17.52
C PRO A 21 -15.85 25.44 -16.43
N ILE A 22 -15.52 24.53 -15.50
CA ILE A 22 -14.34 24.57 -14.62
C ILE A 22 -13.93 26.02 -14.21
N ASP A 23 -14.84 26.77 -13.59
CA ASP A 23 -14.67 28.22 -13.41
C ASP A 23 -13.52 28.60 -12.46
N ASP A 24 -12.99 27.65 -11.68
CA ASP A 24 -11.99 27.93 -10.65
C ASP A 24 -10.77 27.01 -10.76
N LEU A 25 -9.98 27.20 -11.82
CA LEU A 25 -8.65 26.59 -11.99
C LEU A 25 -7.71 26.88 -10.81
N SER A 26 -7.86 28.03 -10.17
CA SER A 26 -7.05 28.43 -9.01
C SER A 26 -7.27 27.49 -7.83
N SER A 27 -8.51 27.18 -7.45
CA SER A 27 -8.78 26.20 -6.40
C SER A 27 -8.30 24.79 -6.77
N ILE A 28 -8.16 24.45 -8.07
CA ILE A 28 -7.63 23.13 -8.47
C ILE A 28 -6.14 23.08 -8.24
N ARG A 29 -5.45 24.17 -8.55
CA ARG A 29 -4.02 24.29 -8.27
C ARG A 29 -3.74 24.22 -6.78
N HIS A 30 -4.59 24.82 -5.93
CA HIS A 30 -4.46 24.68 -4.47
C HIS A 30 -4.66 23.23 -4.01
N LEU A 31 -5.66 22.53 -4.56
CA LEU A 31 -5.86 21.10 -4.31
C LEU A 31 -4.66 20.25 -4.70
N ILE A 32 -4.10 20.47 -5.88
CA ILE A 32 -2.91 19.74 -6.35
C ILE A 32 -1.76 19.95 -5.36
N ARG A 33 -1.53 21.19 -4.90
CA ARG A 33 -0.51 21.48 -3.90
C ARG A 33 -0.79 20.78 -2.58
N ALA A 34 -2.05 20.76 -2.12
CA ALA A 34 -2.43 20.08 -0.88
C ALA A 34 -2.17 18.57 -0.97
N PHE A 35 -2.53 17.93 -2.09
CA PHE A 35 -2.21 16.51 -2.33
C PHE A 35 -0.70 16.25 -2.41
N ALA A 36 0.05 17.11 -3.10
CA ALA A 36 1.50 16.98 -3.17
C ALA A 36 2.13 17.06 -1.78
N GLN A 37 1.76 18.08 -0.99
CA GLN A 37 2.24 18.25 0.38
C GLN A 37 1.86 17.07 1.29
N GLU A 38 0.63 16.58 1.22
CA GLU A 38 0.19 15.43 2.01
C GLU A 38 0.93 14.14 1.61
N SER A 39 1.22 13.98 0.31
CA SER A 39 2.01 12.84 -0.19
C SER A 39 3.46 12.87 0.27
N GLU A 40 4.01 14.07 0.52
CA GLU A 40 5.36 14.24 1.08
C GLU A 40 5.40 14.06 2.61
N ARG A 41 4.26 14.33 3.30
CA ARG A 41 4.11 14.19 4.77
C ARG A 41 3.84 12.74 5.20
N ARG A 42 4.71 11.81 4.79
CA ARG A 42 4.58 10.42 5.23
C ARG A 42 4.67 10.30 6.77
N PRO A 43 3.93 9.37 7.39
CA PRO A 43 4.17 9.00 8.78
C PRO A 43 5.62 8.55 8.96
N PHE A 44 6.24 8.88 10.10
CA PHE A 44 7.61 8.45 10.42
C PHE A 44 8.65 8.88 9.35
N ILE A 45 8.67 10.17 8.98
CA ILE A 45 9.53 10.74 7.93
C ILE A 45 11.00 10.29 8.03
N THR A 46 11.54 10.15 9.24
CA THR A 46 12.95 9.79 9.48
C THR A 46 13.20 8.29 9.59
N TRP A 47 12.16 7.47 9.57
CA TRP A 47 12.32 6.03 9.66
C TRP A 47 12.63 5.41 8.30
N SER A 48 13.62 4.53 8.30
CA SER A 48 13.98 3.69 7.17
C SER A 48 13.70 2.23 7.53
N PRO A 49 13.20 1.43 6.58
CA PRO A 49 13.04 0.00 6.79
C PRO A 49 14.41 -0.64 7.06
N PRO A 50 14.47 -1.71 7.88
CA PRO A 50 15.70 -2.45 8.11
C PRO A 50 16.19 -3.15 6.84
N ASP A 51 17.50 -3.16 6.61
CA ASP A 51 18.12 -3.85 5.46
C ASP A 51 17.98 -5.38 5.55
N SER A 52 17.87 -5.91 6.78
CA SER A 52 17.70 -7.33 7.06
C SER A 52 16.80 -7.54 8.28
N VAL A 53 15.71 -8.27 8.07
CA VAL A 53 14.79 -8.67 9.14
C VAL A 53 15.39 -9.78 10.01
N ASN A 54 16.46 -10.44 9.55
CA ASN A 54 17.10 -11.53 10.29
C ASN A 54 17.99 -11.07 11.43
N ASP A 55 18.43 -9.81 11.42
CA ASP A 55 19.43 -9.29 12.35
C ASP A 55 18.83 -8.42 13.47
N ILE A 56 17.50 -8.22 13.44
CA ILE A 56 16.76 -7.40 14.40
C ILE A 56 15.92 -8.26 15.35
N SER A 57 15.63 -7.73 16.53
CA SER A 57 14.79 -8.38 17.56
C SER A 57 13.32 -8.51 17.12
N ASP A 58 12.58 -9.47 17.69
CA ASP A 58 11.18 -9.67 17.32
C ASP A 58 10.28 -8.45 17.62
N ASP A 59 10.63 -7.66 18.63
CA ASP A 59 9.97 -6.38 18.94
C ASP A 59 10.23 -5.35 17.83
N GLU A 60 11.46 -5.24 17.34
CA GLU A 60 11.82 -4.36 16.21
C GLU A 60 11.16 -4.81 14.91
N VAL A 61 11.01 -6.12 14.69
CA VAL A 61 10.28 -6.65 13.53
C VAL A 61 8.81 -6.24 13.59
N THR A 62 8.19 -6.35 14.76
CA THR A 62 6.79 -5.98 14.97
C THR A 62 6.58 -4.47 14.76
N ASP A 63 7.48 -3.63 15.29
CA ASP A 63 7.44 -2.18 15.07
C ASP A 63 7.66 -1.83 13.59
N ALA A 64 8.61 -2.47 12.91
CA ALA A 64 8.86 -2.27 11.48
C ALA A 64 7.63 -2.63 10.63
N LEU A 65 6.95 -3.74 10.96
CA LEU A 65 5.72 -4.16 10.27
C LEU A 65 4.60 -3.13 10.46
N LEU A 66 4.41 -2.63 11.69
CA LEU A 66 3.41 -1.62 12.01
C LEU A 66 3.69 -0.30 11.29
N ARG A 67 4.95 0.14 11.24
CA ARG A 67 5.35 1.36 10.52
C ARG A 67 5.14 1.22 9.02
N ALA A 68 5.59 0.12 8.41
CA ALA A 68 5.37 -0.14 7.00
C ALA A 68 3.88 -0.17 6.64
N SER A 69 3.06 -0.84 7.45
CA SER A 69 1.60 -0.88 7.27
C SER A 69 0.95 0.50 7.38
N ARG A 70 1.34 1.32 8.35
CA ARG A 70 0.82 2.69 8.51
C ARG A 70 1.21 3.60 7.35
N ILE A 71 2.44 3.48 6.85
CA ILE A 71 2.90 4.28 5.70
C ILE A 71 2.18 3.84 4.42
N GLU A 72 2.03 2.53 4.17
CA GLU A 72 1.22 2.04 3.04
C GLU A 72 -0.23 2.53 3.12
N GLY A 73 -0.84 2.44 4.31
CA GLY A 73 -2.20 2.90 4.58
C GLY A 73 -2.38 4.41 4.35
N HIS A 74 -1.36 5.21 4.66
CA HIS A 74 -1.33 6.65 4.37
C HIS A 74 -1.45 6.93 2.88
N TYR A 75 -0.56 6.34 2.06
CA TYR A 75 -0.61 6.51 0.60
C TYR A 75 -1.89 5.96 -0.01
N ARG A 76 -2.41 4.84 0.50
CA ARG A 76 -3.72 4.30 0.09
C ARG A 76 -4.86 5.27 0.40
N ALA A 77 -4.84 5.97 1.54
CA ALA A 77 -5.85 6.96 1.88
C ALA A 77 -5.80 8.17 0.92
N ILE A 78 -4.60 8.64 0.57
CA ILE A 78 -4.40 9.70 -0.43
C ILE A 78 -4.94 9.26 -1.80
N GLU A 79 -4.58 8.07 -2.26
CA GLU A 79 -5.03 7.49 -3.54
C GLU A 79 -6.57 7.43 -3.63
N ARG A 80 -7.25 7.03 -2.54
CA ARG A 80 -8.72 6.97 -2.47
C ARG A 80 -9.38 8.34 -2.64
N LYS A 81 -8.76 9.42 -2.17
CA LYS A 81 -9.26 10.79 -2.34
C LYS A 81 -8.94 11.33 -3.74
N LEU A 82 -7.77 10.99 -4.27
CA LEU A 82 -7.28 11.52 -5.55
C LEU A 82 -7.96 10.87 -6.77
N SER A 83 -8.28 9.57 -6.69
CA SER A 83 -8.83 8.82 -7.82
C SER A 83 -10.18 9.36 -8.34
N PRO A 84 -11.20 9.60 -7.47
CA PRO A 84 -12.47 10.17 -7.91
C PRO A 84 -12.30 11.57 -8.53
N MET A 85 -11.35 12.36 -8.03
CA MET A 85 -11.09 13.69 -8.57
C MET A 85 -10.48 13.64 -9.96
N ILE A 86 -9.52 12.75 -10.22
CA ILE A 86 -8.94 12.57 -11.55
C ILE A 86 -10.02 12.13 -12.53
N GLU A 87 -10.88 11.19 -12.13
CA GLU A 87 -11.97 10.73 -12.98
C GLU A 87 -12.95 11.86 -13.30
N HIS A 88 -13.38 12.62 -12.29
CA HIS A 88 -14.24 13.78 -12.47
C HIS A 88 -13.60 14.81 -13.40
N PHE A 89 -12.34 15.19 -13.17
CA PHE A 89 -11.63 16.14 -14.03
C PHE A 89 -11.51 15.67 -15.47
N ASN A 90 -11.27 14.38 -15.68
CA ASN A 90 -11.18 13.81 -17.01
C ASN A 90 -12.51 13.93 -17.75
N LYS A 91 -13.64 13.64 -17.07
CA LYS A 91 -14.99 13.83 -17.63
C LYS A 91 -15.27 15.30 -17.95
N SER A 92 -14.96 16.22 -17.03
CA SER A 92 -15.17 17.65 -17.22
C SER A 92 -14.33 18.22 -18.37
N LEU A 93 -13.09 17.74 -18.54
CA LEU A 93 -12.23 18.13 -19.67
C LEU A 93 -12.79 17.63 -21.01
N THR A 94 -13.31 16.40 -21.06
CA THR A 94 -14.01 15.89 -22.24
C THR A 94 -15.27 16.69 -22.54
N GLY A 95 -16.05 17.06 -21.51
CA GLY A 95 -17.22 17.93 -21.65
C GLY A 95 -16.88 19.31 -22.22
N LEU A 96 -15.82 19.95 -21.70
CA LEU A 96 -15.33 21.23 -22.20
C LEU A 96 -14.92 21.15 -23.68
N LEU A 97 -14.21 20.09 -24.08
CA LEU A 97 -13.81 19.89 -25.47
C LEU A 97 -15.03 19.83 -26.41
N LEU A 98 -16.05 19.07 -26.03
CA LEU A 98 -17.28 18.93 -26.82
C LEU A 98 -18.05 20.25 -26.88
N TRP A 99 -18.11 20.99 -25.76
CA TRP A 99 -18.77 22.29 -25.71
C TRP A 99 -18.10 23.30 -26.63
N LEU A 100 -16.76 23.39 -26.62
CA LEU A 100 -15.98 24.26 -27.51
C LEU A 100 -16.23 23.94 -28.99
N GLN A 101 -16.26 22.65 -29.34
CA GLN A 101 -16.56 22.20 -30.71
C GLN A 101 -17.95 22.62 -31.17
N GLN A 102 -18.94 22.59 -30.28
CA GLN A 102 -20.35 22.85 -30.61
C GLN A 102 -20.77 24.32 -30.53
N ASN A 103 -20.05 25.16 -29.76
CA ASN A 103 -20.51 26.53 -29.46
C ASN A 103 -19.52 27.62 -29.89
N GLU A 104 -18.22 27.36 -29.86
CA GLU A 104 -17.21 28.38 -30.21
C GLU A 104 -16.64 28.19 -31.62
N TYR A 105 -16.57 26.95 -32.09
CA TYR A 105 -15.92 26.59 -33.35
C TYR A 105 -16.88 25.93 -34.35
N ASP A 106 -18.18 25.97 -34.10
CA ASP A 106 -19.21 25.37 -34.98
C ASP A 106 -19.14 25.91 -36.42
N ASN A 107 -18.67 27.15 -36.57
CA ASN A 107 -18.42 27.84 -37.82
C ASN A 107 -17.24 27.29 -38.66
N LEU A 108 -16.41 26.40 -38.11
CA LEU A 108 -15.33 25.75 -38.84
C LEU A 108 -15.89 24.63 -39.74
N SER A 109 -15.33 24.51 -40.95
CA SER A 109 -15.92 23.71 -42.03
C SER A 109 -15.77 22.20 -41.86
N SER A 110 -14.95 21.74 -40.92
CA SER A 110 -14.78 20.31 -40.63
C SER A 110 -14.63 20.04 -39.14
N LEU A 111 -15.11 18.87 -38.70
CA LEU A 111 -14.98 18.38 -37.33
C LEU A 111 -13.51 18.31 -36.87
N GLN A 112 -12.60 18.02 -37.79
CA GLN A 112 -11.16 17.98 -37.50
C GLN A 112 -10.63 19.38 -37.14
N GLN A 113 -11.02 20.42 -37.88
CA GLN A 113 -10.65 21.80 -37.56
C GLN A 113 -11.26 22.27 -36.23
N GLN A 114 -12.51 21.88 -35.94
CA GLN A 114 -13.14 22.15 -34.64
C GLN A 114 -12.35 21.54 -33.49
N LYS A 115 -11.90 20.29 -33.66
CA LYS A 115 -11.08 19.61 -32.67
C LYS A 115 -9.71 20.29 -32.52
N ASP A 116 -9.04 20.62 -33.61
CA ASP A 116 -7.73 21.24 -33.56
C ASP A 116 -7.79 22.64 -32.92
N ALA A 117 -8.83 23.43 -33.23
CA ALA A 117 -9.08 24.72 -32.58
C ALA A 117 -9.35 24.56 -31.07
N ALA A 118 -10.23 23.62 -30.69
CA ALA A 118 -10.55 23.36 -29.29
C ALA A 118 -9.35 22.83 -28.48
N LEU A 119 -8.41 22.12 -29.11
CA LEU A 119 -7.16 21.70 -28.46
C LEU A 119 -6.17 22.85 -28.23
N LEU A 120 -6.33 23.97 -28.94
CA LEU A 120 -5.52 25.18 -28.81
C LEU A 120 -6.17 26.23 -27.90
N CYS A 121 -7.42 26.02 -27.47
CA CYS A 121 -8.13 26.87 -26.53
C CYS A 121 -7.34 26.99 -25.20
N PRO A 122 -7.00 28.21 -24.74
CA PRO A 122 -6.23 28.43 -23.50
C PRO A 122 -6.86 27.78 -22.26
N GLU A 123 -8.18 27.81 -22.14
CA GLU A 123 -8.94 27.23 -21.04
C GLU A 123 -8.81 25.71 -21.04
N TYR A 124 -8.92 25.08 -22.22
CA TYR A 124 -8.72 23.65 -22.40
C TYR A 124 -7.28 23.24 -22.06
N LEU A 125 -6.29 24.00 -22.52
CA LEU A 125 -4.88 23.76 -22.22
C LEU A 125 -4.61 23.86 -20.72
N ALA A 126 -5.11 24.90 -20.05
CA ALA A 126 -4.96 25.09 -18.61
C ALA A 126 -5.62 23.96 -17.81
N ALA A 127 -6.82 23.52 -18.20
CA ALA A 127 -7.50 22.39 -17.58
C ALA A 127 -6.75 21.06 -17.80
N ARG A 128 -6.15 20.87 -18.98
CA ARG A 128 -5.31 19.70 -19.28
C ARG A 128 -4.02 19.68 -18.46
N GLU A 129 -3.36 20.82 -18.26
CA GLU A 129 -2.17 20.93 -17.39
C GLU A 129 -2.47 20.57 -15.94
N VAL A 130 -3.65 20.97 -15.46
CA VAL A 130 -4.15 20.62 -14.14
C VAL A 130 -4.37 19.11 -14.02
N LEU A 131 -5.05 18.49 -14.99
CA LEU A 131 -5.24 17.04 -15.02
C LEU A 131 -3.90 16.29 -15.07
N TYR A 132 -2.94 16.77 -15.86
CA TYR A 132 -1.60 16.20 -15.93
C TYR A 132 -0.89 16.29 -14.56
N SER A 133 -1.03 17.41 -13.86
CA SER A 133 -0.44 17.60 -12.53
C SER A 133 -1.06 16.68 -11.48
N LEU A 134 -2.39 16.50 -11.49
CA LEU A 134 -3.05 15.51 -10.63
C LEU A 134 -2.55 14.08 -10.91
N LYS A 135 -2.42 13.71 -12.19
CA LYS A 135 -1.91 12.38 -12.59
C LYS A 135 -0.46 12.15 -12.15
N ARG A 136 0.39 13.18 -12.16
CA ARG A 136 1.76 13.08 -11.62
C ARG A 136 1.76 12.76 -10.13
N VAL A 137 0.93 13.45 -9.35
CA VAL A 137 0.80 13.16 -7.91
C VAL A 137 0.26 11.74 -7.70
N ALA A 138 -0.73 11.31 -8.49
CA ALA A 138 -1.28 9.94 -8.40
C ALA A 138 -0.21 8.88 -8.70
N SER A 139 0.59 9.07 -9.73
CA SER A 139 1.67 8.15 -10.08
C SER A 139 2.72 8.06 -8.98
N PHE A 140 3.07 9.18 -8.34
CA PHE A 140 3.96 9.18 -7.17
C PHE A 140 3.35 8.39 -6.00
N VAL A 141 2.10 8.68 -5.64
CA VAL A 141 1.38 8.02 -4.56
C VAL A 141 1.25 6.51 -4.80
N GLU A 142 0.93 6.10 -6.03
CA GLU A 142 0.86 4.69 -6.43
C GLU A 142 2.23 4.00 -6.30
N GLY A 143 3.30 4.66 -6.76
CA GLY A 143 4.66 4.14 -6.66
C GLY A 143 5.12 3.96 -5.21
N GLU A 144 4.86 4.95 -4.34
CA GLU A 144 5.18 4.84 -2.93
C GLU A 144 4.30 3.78 -2.23
N ARG A 145 3.00 3.72 -2.52
CA ARG A 145 2.12 2.65 -1.99
C ARG A 145 2.64 1.27 -2.36
N GLY A 146 3.01 1.06 -3.63
CA GLY A 146 3.59 -0.20 -4.11
C GLY A 146 4.87 -0.57 -3.34
N ARG A 147 5.81 0.36 -3.27
CA ARG A 147 7.07 0.18 -2.55
C ARG A 147 6.88 -0.18 -1.07
N TRP A 148 6.00 0.53 -0.36
CA TRP A 148 5.72 0.24 1.05
C TRP A 148 4.93 -1.06 1.24
N GLY A 149 4.09 -1.43 0.27
CA GLY A 149 3.45 -2.74 0.19
C GLY A 149 4.47 -3.87 0.07
N ASP A 150 5.49 -3.72 -0.79
CA ASP A 150 6.55 -4.71 -0.96
C ASP A 150 7.41 -4.85 0.32
N ILE A 151 7.73 -3.73 0.98
CA ILE A 151 8.44 -3.74 2.27
C ILE A 151 7.62 -4.50 3.32
N TYR A 152 6.33 -4.18 3.44
CA TYR A 152 5.43 -4.85 4.38
C TYR A 152 5.37 -6.36 4.11
N GLN A 153 5.25 -6.78 2.85
CA GLN A 153 5.25 -8.19 2.47
C GLN A 153 6.58 -8.87 2.75
N GLY A 154 7.71 -8.19 2.48
CA GLY A 154 9.05 -8.68 2.78
C GLY A 154 9.24 -8.96 4.27
N ILE A 155 8.83 -8.02 5.13
CA ILE A 155 8.88 -8.19 6.59
C ILE A 155 7.96 -9.34 7.03
N SER A 156 6.72 -9.38 6.53
CA SER A 156 5.76 -10.44 6.84
C SER A 156 6.31 -11.83 6.52
N ARG A 157 6.88 -11.99 5.32
CA ARG A 157 7.47 -13.25 4.88
C ARG A 157 8.68 -13.65 5.73
N ALA A 158 9.52 -12.70 6.12
CA ALA A 158 10.66 -12.99 6.99
C ALA A 158 10.22 -13.48 8.39
N ILE A 159 9.12 -12.92 8.94
CA ILE A 159 8.51 -13.42 10.18
C ILE A 159 8.04 -14.87 10.02
N GLU A 160 7.35 -15.20 8.92
CA GLU A 160 6.87 -16.56 8.66
C GLU A 160 8.04 -17.56 8.58
N ILE A 161 9.13 -17.20 7.91
CA ILE A 161 10.33 -18.03 7.81
C ILE A 161 10.96 -18.23 9.20
N ARG A 162 11.08 -17.16 10.01
CA ARG A 162 11.59 -17.25 11.39
C ARG A 162 10.74 -18.20 12.23
N LYS A 163 9.42 -18.06 12.19
CA LYS A 163 8.48 -18.95 12.88
C LYS A 163 8.64 -20.40 12.43
N ALA A 164 8.75 -20.66 11.12
CA ALA A 164 8.95 -22.00 10.58
C ALA A 164 10.28 -22.64 11.01
N LYS A 165 11.35 -21.86 11.16
CA LYS A 165 12.65 -22.32 11.68
C LYS A 165 12.66 -22.52 13.19
N ALA A 166 11.87 -21.74 13.92
CA ALA A 166 11.73 -21.82 15.37
C ALA A 166 10.87 -23.01 15.82
N VAL A 167 10.12 -23.67 14.93
CA VAL A 167 9.49 -24.96 15.22
C VAL A 167 10.60 -26.02 15.27
N PRO A 168 10.96 -26.54 16.45
CA PRO A 168 11.87 -27.67 16.51
C PRO A 168 11.13 -28.86 15.90
N GLY A 169 11.83 -29.63 15.07
CA GLY A 169 11.34 -30.95 14.73
C GLY A 169 10.95 -31.70 16.00
N GLY A 170 9.73 -32.22 16.03
CA GLY A 170 9.46 -33.45 16.74
C GLY A 170 10.37 -34.55 16.19
N ARG A 171 11.51 -34.74 16.85
CA ARG A 171 12.33 -35.96 16.90
C ARG A 171 12.78 -36.02 18.36
N ASP A 172 12.53 -37.04 19.18
CA ASP A 172 12.36 -38.47 18.92
C ASP A 172 11.41 -39.10 19.95
N SER A 173 10.53 -40.00 19.49
CA SER A 173 10.18 -41.20 20.28
C SER A 173 9.80 -42.36 19.34
N SER A 174 10.53 -42.53 18.25
CA SER A 174 10.65 -43.85 17.63
C SER A 174 11.82 -44.57 18.27
N GLU A 175 11.68 -44.91 19.56
CA GLU A 175 12.36 -46.09 20.08
C GLU A 175 11.78 -47.30 19.33
N PRO A 176 12.61 -48.16 18.71
CA PRO A 176 12.12 -49.47 18.34
C PRO A 176 11.77 -50.19 19.65
N LYS A 177 10.47 -50.41 19.89
CA LYS A 177 10.00 -51.29 20.97
C LYS A 177 10.72 -52.62 20.83
N THR A 178 11.68 -52.86 21.71
CA THR A 178 12.28 -54.18 21.88
C THR A 178 11.14 -55.12 22.27
N PRO A 179 10.94 -56.26 21.58
CA PRO A 179 9.88 -57.18 21.95
C PRO A 179 10.10 -57.65 23.39
N GLY A 180 9.07 -57.50 24.21
CA GLY A 180 9.07 -57.88 25.62
C GLY A 180 9.59 -59.30 25.80
N ARG A 181 10.69 -59.43 26.53
CA ARG A 181 11.17 -60.71 27.04
C ARG A 181 10.21 -61.11 28.16
N VAL A 182 9.39 -62.11 27.87
CA VAL A 182 8.47 -62.76 28.82
C VAL A 182 9.24 -63.14 30.11
N PRO A 183 8.76 -62.77 31.31
CA PRO A 183 9.31 -63.29 32.56
C PRO A 183 9.05 -64.78 32.63
N ARG A 184 10.13 -65.58 32.59
CA ARG A 184 10.06 -67.02 32.73
C ARG A 184 10.01 -67.36 34.21
N ASP A 185 8.84 -67.81 34.66
CA ASP A 185 8.67 -68.42 35.98
C ASP A 185 9.64 -69.59 36.16
N HIS A 186 10.53 -69.47 37.13
CA HIS A 186 11.27 -70.60 37.69
C HIS A 186 11.11 -70.62 39.20
N ARG A 187 10.03 -71.27 39.64
CA ARG A 187 9.97 -71.94 40.96
C ARG A 187 10.70 -73.28 40.84
N GLY A 188 11.49 -73.60 41.87
CA GLY A 188 12.21 -74.87 42.04
C GLY A 188 13.69 -74.60 42.28
N ALA A 189 14.11 -74.37 43.54
CA ALA A 189 14.66 -75.41 44.42
C ALA A 189 15.97 -76.00 43.82
N THR A 190 17.16 -75.89 44.41
CA THR A 190 17.54 -76.13 45.80
C THR A 190 18.96 -75.60 46.11
N LYS A 191 19.14 -75.16 47.35
CA LYS A 191 20.30 -75.30 48.26
C LYS A 191 21.74 -75.15 47.71
N LYS A 192 22.43 -74.12 48.20
CA LYS A 192 23.84 -74.22 48.66
C LYS A 192 23.94 -73.63 50.07
N PRO A 193 24.67 -74.27 50.99
CA PRO A 193 25.38 -73.54 52.02
C PRO A 193 26.88 -73.76 51.84
N TYR A 194 27.65 -72.68 51.73
CA TYR A 194 29.08 -72.73 52.04
C TYR A 194 29.47 -71.39 52.64
N THR A 195 29.41 -71.32 53.96
CA THR A 195 30.08 -70.31 54.79
C THR A 195 31.47 -70.85 55.13
N GLY A 196 32.51 -70.06 54.91
CA GLY A 196 33.91 -70.50 54.99
C GLY A 196 34.55 -70.51 56.38
N ARG A 197 35.90 -70.65 56.34
CA ARG A 197 36.93 -70.64 57.41
C ARG A 197 36.92 -71.90 58.29
N ARG A 198 38.03 -72.62 58.54
CA ARG A 198 39.48 -72.37 58.49
C ARG A 198 40.18 -73.60 57.90
#